data_AF-A0A7W0JIH9-F1
#
_entry.id   AF-A0A7W0JIH9-F1
#
_cell.length_a   1.000
_cell.length_b   1.000
_cell.length_c   1.000
_cell.angle_alpha   90.00
_cell.angle_beta   90.00
_cell.angle_gamma   90.00
#
_symmetry.space_group_name_H-M   'P 1'
#
loop_
_entity.id
_entity.type
_entity.pdbx_description
1 polymer ?
#
loop_
_entity_poly.entity_id
_entity_poly.type
_entity_poly.pdbx_seq_one_letter_code
_entity_poly.pdbx_strand_id
1 'polypeptide(L)'
;MIPFKLDYVIERTLAGQRNEEQRLIKELAGVRLTPQEARSEWSRVLEHKWFISERLGRDTGLRVAALDYFENVRLPRTTRKGHKPFASRLRRAAQSRSVLA
;
A
#
# COMPACT_ATOMS: atom_id res chain seq x y z
N MET A 1 9.82 3.61 -41.37
CA MET A 1 9.13 3.83 -40.09
C MET A 1 8.20 2.65 -39.86
N ILE A 2 8.63 1.68 -39.05
CA ILE A 2 7.87 0.44 -38.83
C ILE A 2 6.73 0.77 -37.86
N PRO A 3 5.45 0.52 -38.21
CA PRO A 3 4.37 0.65 -37.24
C PRO A 3 4.48 -0.52 -36.26
N PHE A 4 4.87 -0.24 -35.02
CA PHE A 4 4.92 -1.28 -34.00
C PHE A 4 3.50 -1.73 -33.72
N LYS A 5 3.22 -3.01 -33.99
CA LYS A 5 1.99 -3.74 -33.62
C LYS A 5 1.72 -3.78 -32.09
N LEU A 6 2.56 -3.11 -31.30
CA LEU A 6 2.48 -2.98 -29.85
C LEU A 6 1.31 -2.09 -29.44
N ASP A 7 0.96 -1.05 -30.19
CA ASP A 7 -0.13 -0.15 -29.78
C ASP A 7 -1.46 -0.90 -29.66
N TYR A 8 -1.79 -1.77 -30.62
CA TYR A 8 -3.03 -2.56 -30.58
C TYR A 8 -3.05 -3.59 -29.44
N VAL A 9 -1.91 -4.22 -29.13
CA VAL A 9 -1.83 -5.20 -28.03
C VAL A 9 -1.86 -4.51 -26.68
N ILE A 10 -1.18 -3.36 -26.56
CA ILE A 10 -1.22 -2.50 -25.37
C ILE A 10 -2.65 -2.01 -25.15
N GLU A 11 -3.30 -1.45 -26.16
CA GLU A 11 -4.69 -0.99 -26.10
C GLU A 11 -5.67 -2.11 -25.76
N ARG A 12 -5.51 -3.30 -26.38
CA ARG A 12 -6.37 -4.46 -26.12
C ARG A 12 -6.17 -5.05 -24.72
N THR A 13 -4.95 -4.97 -24.19
CA THR A 13 -4.65 -5.37 -22.81
C THR A 13 -5.25 -4.35 -21.84
N LEU A 14 -5.02 -3.05 -22.04
CA LEU A 14 -5.60 -1.96 -21.24
C LEU A 14 -7.14 -1.97 -21.25
N ALA A 15 -7.77 -2.39 -22.35
CA ALA A 15 -9.23 -2.51 -22.44
C ALA A 15 -9.80 -3.59 -21.51
N GLY A 16 -9.04 -4.65 -21.23
CA GLY A 16 -9.42 -5.73 -20.30
C GLY A 16 -9.08 -5.45 -18.83
N GLN A 17 -8.14 -4.55 -18.55
CA GLN A 17 -7.62 -4.26 -17.20
C GLN A 17 -8.33 -3.13 -16.47
N ARG A 18 -9.54 -2.73 -16.90
CA ARG A 18 -10.21 -1.48 -16.47
C ARG A 18 -10.44 -1.30 -14.96
N ASN A 19 -10.20 -2.34 -14.14
CA ASN A 19 -10.34 -2.33 -12.67
C ASN A 19 -9.16 -3.01 -11.93
N GLU A 20 -8.04 -3.28 -12.60
CA GLU A 20 -6.93 -4.01 -11.96
C GLU A 20 -6.30 -3.21 -10.83
N GLU A 21 -6.11 -1.90 -11.02
CA GLU A 21 -5.54 -1.02 -10.00
C GLU A 21 -6.43 -0.98 -8.76
N GLN A 22 -7.75 -0.95 -8.95
CA GLN A 22 -8.72 -0.98 -7.86
C GLN A 22 -8.59 -2.26 -7.03
N ARG A 23 -8.47 -3.41 -7.71
CA ARG A 23 -8.28 -4.71 -7.06
C ARG A 23 -6.95 -4.76 -6.31
N LEU A 24 -5.88 -4.33 -6.95
CA LEU A 24 -4.53 -4.32 -6.37
C LEU A 24 -4.44 -3.41 -5.15
N ILE A 25 -4.97 -2.19 -5.23
CA ILE A 25 -5.00 -1.25 -4.10
C ILE A 25 -5.79 -1.83 -2.93
N LYS A 26 -6.92 -2.48 -3.21
CA LYS A 26 -7.71 -3.17 -2.19
C LYS A 26 -6.93 -4.31 -1.53
N GLU A 27 -6.18 -5.09 -2.30
CA GLU A 27 -5.40 -6.20 -1.79
C GLU A 27 -4.18 -5.75 -0.99
N LEU A 28 -3.47 -4.73 -1.47
CA LEU A 28 -2.22 -4.25 -0.88
C LEU A 28 -2.47 -3.41 0.38
N ALA A 29 -3.45 -2.51 0.33
CA ALA A 29 -3.69 -1.50 1.37
C ALA A 29 -5.08 -1.58 2.03
N GLY A 30 -5.97 -2.47 1.57
CA GLY A 30 -7.32 -2.58 2.12
C GLY A 30 -8.27 -1.43 1.75
N VAL A 31 -7.83 -0.50 0.90
CA VAL A 31 -8.59 0.71 0.54
C VAL A 31 -9.55 0.41 -0.60
N ARG A 32 -10.79 0.88 -0.48
CA ARG A 32 -11.79 0.81 -1.55
C ARG A 32 -11.88 2.16 -2.25
N LEU A 33 -11.52 2.19 -3.52
CA LEU A 33 -11.59 3.37 -4.38
C LEU A 33 -12.51 3.10 -5.57
N THR A 34 -12.99 4.15 -6.22
CA THR A 34 -13.60 4.01 -7.55
C THR A 34 -12.53 3.66 -8.61
N PRO A 35 -12.89 3.08 -9.77
CA PRO A 35 -11.91 2.76 -10.81
C PRO A 35 -11.13 3.98 -11.35
N GLN A 36 -11.73 5.17 -11.30
CA GLN A 36 -11.08 6.41 -11.73
C GLN A 36 -10.08 6.91 -10.68
N GLU A 37 -10.46 6.90 -9.41
CA GLU A 37 -9.55 7.21 -8.31
C GLU A 37 -8.42 6.17 -8.21
N ALA A 38 -8.71 4.90 -8.40
CA ALA A 38 -7.69 3.86 -8.35
C ALA A 38 -6.58 4.10 -9.39
N ARG A 39 -6.94 4.52 -10.61
CA ARG A 39 -5.97 4.85 -11.65
C ARG A 39 -5.09 6.05 -11.30
N SER A 40 -5.67 7.11 -10.75
CA SER A 40 -4.88 8.30 -10.36
C SER A 40 -4.00 8.02 -9.14
N GLU A 41 -4.51 7.28 -8.16
CA GLU A 41 -3.76 6.92 -6.95
C GLU A 41 -2.68 5.87 -7.21
N TRP A 42 -2.89 4.97 -8.18
CA TRP A 42 -1.90 3.94 -8.53
C TRP A 42 -0.58 4.54 -9.00
N SER A 43 -0.63 5.53 -9.91
CA SER A 43 0.57 6.24 -10.36
C SER A 43 1.33 6.89 -9.19
N ARG A 44 0.60 7.45 -8.21
CA ARG A 44 1.19 8.06 -7.01
C ARG A 44 1.80 7.04 -6.06
N VAL A 45 1.19 5.86 -5.91
CA VAL A 45 1.76 4.74 -5.14
C VAL A 45 3.07 4.26 -5.75
N LEU A 46 3.15 4.16 -7.09
CA LEU A 46 4.37 3.76 -7.78
C LEU A 46 5.47 4.81 -7.64
N GLU A 47 5.14 6.09 -7.78
CA GLU A 47 6.08 7.20 -7.54
C GLU A 47 6.60 7.19 -6.10
N HIS A 48 5.71 6.99 -5.12
CA HIS A 48 6.08 6.88 -3.72
C HIS A 48 7.00 5.68 -3.44
N LYS A 49 6.70 4.51 -4.04
CA LYS A 49 7.56 3.33 -3.97
C LYS A 49 8.97 3.65 -4.47
N TRP A 50 9.07 4.29 -5.64
CA TRP A 50 10.36 4.67 -6.20
C TRP A 50 11.11 5.62 -5.25
N PHE A 51 10.46 6.68 -4.79
CA PHE A 51 11.05 7.67 -3.88
C PHE A 51 11.58 7.05 -2.58
N ILE A 52 10.80 6.19 -1.94
CA ILE A 52 11.22 5.54 -0.69
C ILE A 52 12.33 4.52 -0.95
N SER A 53 12.27 3.78 -2.06
CA SER A 53 13.31 2.81 -2.41
C SER A 53 14.66 3.50 -2.66
N GLU A 54 14.63 4.64 -3.35
CA GLU A 54 15.80 5.48 -3.60
C GLU A 54 16.41 5.98 -2.29
N ARG A 55 15.58 6.48 -1.38
CA ARG A 55 16.03 6.99 -0.07
C ARG A 55 16.61 5.92 0.84
N LEU A 56 16.17 4.67 0.71
CA LEU A 56 16.63 3.56 1.53
C LEU A 56 17.77 2.76 0.88
N GLY A 57 18.12 3.06 -0.38
CA GLY A 57 19.12 2.30 -1.15
C GLY A 57 18.73 0.83 -1.37
N ARG A 58 17.44 0.49 -1.31
CA ARG A 58 16.91 -0.87 -1.49
C ARG A 58 15.44 -0.85 -1.90
N ASP A 59 14.98 -1.91 -2.55
CA ASP A 59 13.55 -2.05 -2.86
C ASP A 59 12.74 -2.27 -1.57
N THR A 60 11.70 -1.46 -1.38
CA THR A 60 10.77 -1.56 -0.26
C THR A 60 9.61 -2.51 -0.50
N GLY A 61 9.36 -2.89 -1.77
CA GLY A 61 8.24 -3.71 -2.15
C GLY A 61 6.92 -2.94 -2.22
N LEU A 62 6.05 -3.39 -3.12
CA LEU A 62 4.84 -2.65 -3.50
C LEU A 62 3.79 -2.55 -2.37
N ARG A 63 3.65 -3.60 -1.56
CA ARG A 63 2.68 -3.62 -0.45
C ARG A 63 3.03 -2.62 0.65
N VAL A 64 4.31 -2.55 1.02
CA VAL A 64 4.79 -1.62 2.06
C VAL A 64 4.63 -0.18 1.58
N ALA A 65 5.04 0.10 0.34
CA ALA A 65 4.88 1.43 -0.25
C ALA A 65 3.41 1.86 -0.37
N ALA A 66 2.51 0.95 -0.76
CA ALA A 66 1.08 1.23 -0.84
C ALA A 66 0.49 1.57 0.55
N LEU A 67 0.80 0.79 1.58
CA LEU A 67 0.36 1.07 2.95
C LEU A 67 0.87 2.44 3.44
N ASP A 68 2.17 2.70 3.27
CA ASP A 68 2.77 3.96 3.70
C ASP A 68 2.18 5.17 2.95
N TYR A 69 1.95 5.05 1.64
CA TYR A 69 1.30 6.10 0.85
C TYR A 69 -0.09 6.42 1.38
N PHE A 70 -0.95 5.43 1.59
CA PHE A 70 -2.32 5.66 2.03
C PHE A 70 -2.40 6.13 3.49
N GLU A 71 -1.52 5.67 4.38
CA GLU A 71 -1.51 6.05 5.80
C GLU A 71 -0.85 7.41 6.06
N ASN A 72 0.24 7.74 5.35
CA ASN A 72 1.10 8.88 5.69
C ASN A 72 1.17 9.98 4.62
N VAL A 73 0.83 9.69 3.37
CA VAL A 73 0.92 10.67 2.25
C VAL A 73 -0.45 11.17 1.83
N ARG A 74 -1.40 10.25 1.58
CA ARG A 74 -2.75 10.60 1.09
C ARG A 74 -3.59 11.27 2.18
N LEU A 75 -3.56 10.75 3.41
CA LEU A 75 -4.16 11.46 4.54
C LEU A 75 -3.19 12.56 5.00
N PRO A 76 -3.61 13.83 5.09
CA PRO A 76 -2.73 14.88 5.57
C PRO A 76 -2.19 14.52 6.96
N ARG A 77 -0.88 14.69 7.14
CA ARG A 77 -0.10 14.42 8.37
C ARG A 77 -0.64 15.08 9.65
N THR A 78 -1.71 15.87 9.58
CA THR A 78 -2.24 16.72 10.65
C THR A 78 -3.14 15.99 11.65
N THR A 79 -3.51 14.73 11.42
CA THR A 79 -4.41 13.97 12.32
C THR A 79 -3.75 12.76 12.98
N ARG A 80 -2.46 12.85 13.35
CA ARG A 80 -1.86 11.87 14.27
C ARG A 80 -2.50 12.02 15.67
N LYS A 81 -3.67 11.43 15.90
CA LYS A 81 -4.04 10.99 17.25
C LYS A 81 -2.99 9.95 17.66
N GLY A 82 -2.29 10.23 18.77
CA GLY A 82 -1.08 9.55 19.21
C GLY A 82 -1.07 8.04 18.97
N HIS A 83 -0.03 7.57 18.31
CA HIS A 83 0.27 6.15 18.15
C HIS A 83 0.42 5.53 19.55
N LYS A 84 -0.55 4.71 19.98
CA LYS A 84 -0.36 3.87 21.17
C LYS A 84 0.69 2.83 20.82
N PRO A 85 1.81 2.74 21.57
CA PRO A 85 2.84 1.76 21.27
C PRO A 85 2.25 0.36 21.31
N PHE A 86 2.69 -0.50 20.40
CA PHE A 86 2.32 -1.91 20.28
C PHE A 86 2.63 -2.74 21.56
N ALA A 87 3.29 -2.13 22.55
CA ALA A 87 3.73 -2.72 23.82
C ALA A 87 2.60 -3.04 24.84
N SER A 88 1.35 -3.25 24.42
CA SER A 88 0.25 -3.60 25.36
C SER A 88 -0.18 -5.07 25.32
N ARG A 89 0.44 -5.93 24.49
CA ARG A 89 0.02 -7.34 24.35
C ARG A 89 0.88 -8.37 25.11
N LEU A 90 1.91 -7.97 25.88
CA LEU A 90 2.75 -8.89 26.66
C LEU A 90 2.65 -8.65 28.19
N ARG A 91 1.44 -8.59 28.75
CA ARG A 91 1.24 -8.58 30.23
C ARG A 91 0.26 -9.63 30.76
N ARG A 92 -0.02 -10.69 30.00
CA ARG A 92 -0.97 -11.74 30.44
C ARG A 92 -0.42 -13.17 30.43
N ALA A 93 0.89 -13.33 30.64
CA ALA A 93 1.53 -14.65 30.78
C ALA A 93 2.36 -14.83 32.08
N ALA A 94 2.22 -13.93 33.07
CA ALA A 94 3.05 -13.95 34.29
C ALA A 94 2.25 -13.86 35.61
N GLN A 95 0.98 -14.26 35.65
CA GLN A 95 0.15 -14.26 36.87
C GLN A 95 -0.57 -15.59 37.11
N SER A 96 0.09 -16.71 36.83
CA SER A 96 -0.46 -18.04 37.09
C SER A 96 0.62 -18.97 37.65
N ARG A 97 1.29 -18.56 38.73
CA ARG A 97 2.15 -19.45 39.53
C ARG A 97 2.55 -18.78 40.85
N SER A 98 1.67 -18.84 41.85
CA SER A 98 2.04 -18.93 43.28
C SER A 98 0.80 -18.87 44.18
N VAL A 99 0.03 -19.96 44.23
CA VAL A 99 -0.74 -20.30 45.44
C VAL A 99 -0.57 -21.80 45.63
N LEU A 100 0.47 -22.18 46.37
CA LEU A 100 0.67 -23.47 47.02
C LEU A 100 1.96 -23.36 47.86
N ALA A 101 1.79 -22.89 49.08
CA ALA A 101 2.62 -23.16 50.26
C ALA A 101 1.80 -22.74 51.48
#